data_AF-A0A8S3ZAP0-F1
#
_entry.id   AF-A0A8S3ZAP0-F1
#
_cell.length_a   1.000
_cell.length_b   1.000
_cell.length_c   1.000
_cell.angle_alpha   90.00
_cell.angle_beta   90.00
_cell.angle_gamma   90.00
#
_symmetry.space_group_name_H-M   'P 1'
#
loop_
_entity.id
_entity.type
_entity.pdbx_description
1 polymer ?
#
loop_
_entity_poly.entity_id
_entity_poly.type
_entity_poly.pdbx_seq_one_letter_code
_entity_poly.pdbx_strand_id
1 'polypeptide(L)'
;MLDKRLNTISTEDLVSTQQRASCVLCPCPQLTAYWTPPPSCPRRVCCCESWGKLPFCGTGLFRDAKTTCVFVCALLAAYYLMMDIILFTRFRTVSVLEDSKPGQPNEMFSPFTHLSIKEVMCDPTSQYIISPTAEYFDVITNFSSVFSFISPNMISISHLLVALVAGKFVASENLYDRRIGALLFEIRIWLDAFDGVVFRAQNQKQLQFKSIRTSLGYYMDITCDAFGGVFLCFGILFYLFKRFDHCKQELPTFLNQDSANKSLLPTNGHSSSAKETYSKKYLFWKVFCFGICLAFAGKFWDLAVENFENVFQVPLKDPKMSQLQFEMSHSVTTIVIICLWRILEAQALLQYVLIPIVIDRIWEFLNYTQYVLLMMIFALYLVTWLYVQH
;
A
#
# COMPACT_ATOMS: atom_id res chain seq x y z
N MET A 1 -53.80 25.41 75.54
CA MET A 1 -53.90 23.94 75.38
C MET A 1 -53.64 23.65 73.91
N LEU A 2 -52.37 23.44 73.56
CA LEU A 2 -51.75 22.10 73.40
C LEU A 2 -52.46 21.31 72.29
N ASP A 3 -51.81 20.73 71.30
CA ASP A 3 -50.45 20.78 70.77
C ASP A 3 -50.52 19.80 69.60
N LYS A 4 -49.93 20.13 68.46
CA LYS A 4 -49.23 19.18 67.59
C LYS A 4 -48.51 19.95 66.50
N ARG A 5 -47.33 20.42 66.89
CA ARG A 5 -46.19 20.68 66.02
C ARG A 5 -45.90 19.46 65.15
N LEU A 6 -45.59 19.66 63.88
CA LEU A 6 -44.36 19.11 63.28
C LEU A 6 -44.06 19.77 61.92
N ASN A 7 -43.00 20.58 61.97
CA ASN A 7 -41.93 20.77 60.98
C ASN A 7 -42.21 21.49 59.65
N THR A 8 -41.86 22.78 59.67
CA THR A 8 -40.86 23.43 58.78
C THR A 8 -39.92 22.47 58.03
N ILE A 9 -39.74 22.68 56.72
CA ILE A 9 -38.43 22.96 56.07
C ILE A 9 -38.71 23.55 54.67
N SER A 10 -37.88 24.53 54.35
CA SER A 10 -37.86 25.46 53.23
C SER A 10 -37.76 24.82 51.83
N THR A 11 -38.54 25.37 50.91
CA THR A 11 -38.56 25.11 49.46
C THR A 11 -37.49 25.93 48.73
N GLU A 12 -36.26 25.94 49.23
CA GLU A 12 -35.10 26.59 48.60
C GLU A 12 -33.89 25.71 48.91
N ASP A 13 -33.69 24.64 48.12
CA ASP A 13 -32.41 23.91 47.91
C ASP A 13 -32.64 22.63 47.08
N LEU A 14 -33.24 22.75 45.89
CA LEU A 14 -33.44 21.61 44.98
C LEU A 14 -33.14 21.93 43.51
N VAL A 15 -32.15 22.81 43.29
CA VAL A 15 -31.59 23.14 41.96
C VAL A 15 -30.06 22.94 41.88
N SER A 16 -29.44 22.40 42.91
CA SER A 16 -28.04 21.96 42.83
C SER A 16 -27.90 20.52 43.28
N THR A 17 -27.17 19.72 42.52
CA THR A 17 -26.77 18.31 42.78
C THR A 17 -27.61 17.23 42.08
N GLN A 18 -27.73 17.31 40.75
CA GLN A 18 -27.92 16.09 39.94
C GLN A 18 -27.16 16.15 38.59
N GLN A 19 -25.89 16.56 38.65
CA GLN A 19 -24.86 16.14 37.70
C GLN A 19 -23.96 15.13 38.39
N ARG A 20 -24.52 13.96 38.75
CA ARG A 20 -23.70 12.77 38.90
C ARG A 20 -23.42 12.27 37.50
N ALA A 21 -22.16 12.35 37.10
CA ALA A 21 -21.62 11.65 35.96
C ALA A 21 -22.02 10.18 36.05
N SER A 22 -23.08 9.80 35.34
CA SER A 22 -23.29 8.44 34.88
C SER A 22 -22.15 8.17 33.91
N CYS A 23 -21.02 7.73 34.46
CA CYS A 23 -19.98 7.05 33.74
C CYS A 23 -20.67 5.81 33.15
N VAL A 24 -21.15 5.95 31.91
CA VAL A 24 -21.62 4.83 31.12
C VAL A 24 -20.38 3.97 30.94
N LEU A 25 -20.25 2.97 31.81
CA LEU A 25 -19.36 1.83 31.62
C LEU A 25 -19.62 1.35 30.19
N CYS A 26 -18.66 1.59 29.30
CA CYS A 26 -18.63 0.94 28.01
C CYS A 26 -18.90 -0.54 28.26
N PRO A 27 -19.89 -1.16 27.59
CA PRO A 27 -20.04 -2.60 27.69
C PRO A 27 -18.70 -3.20 27.25
N CYS A 28 -18.10 -4.00 28.15
CA CYS A 28 -16.97 -4.85 27.80
C CYS A 28 -17.29 -5.51 26.46
N PRO A 29 -16.36 -5.50 25.48
CA PRO A 29 -16.59 -6.23 24.25
C PRO A 29 -16.82 -7.69 24.64
N GLN A 30 -18.03 -8.17 24.43
CA GLN A 30 -18.29 -9.61 24.42
C GLN A 30 -17.25 -10.21 23.47
N LEU A 31 -16.45 -11.15 23.97
CA LEU A 31 -15.58 -11.98 23.14
C LEU A 31 -16.46 -12.80 22.19
N THR A 32 -16.90 -12.18 21.10
CA THR A 32 -17.31 -12.93 19.91
C THR A 32 -16.03 -13.37 19.21
N ALA A 33 -15.96 -14.64 18.86
CA ALA A 33 -14.79 -15.38 18.36
C ALA A 33 -14.23 -14.93 16.99
N TYR A 34 -14.33 -13.64 16.64
CA TYR A 34 -13.79 -13.07 15.42
C TYR A 34 -13.01 -11.79 15.74
N TRP A 35 -11.71 -11.84 15.50
CA TRP A 35 -10.80 -10.69 15.30
C TRP A 35 -11.09 -9.47 16.19
N THR A 36 -10.51 -9.48 17.39
CA THR A 36 -10.54 -8.34 18.31
C THR A 36 -10.11 -7.05 17.60
N PRO A 37 -10.76 -5.90 17.89
CA PRO A 37 -10.37 -4.62 17.33
C PRO A 37 -8.87 -4.36 17.60
N PRO A 38 -8.15 -3.68 16.69
CA PRO A 38 -6.74 -3.36 16.93
C PRO A 38 -6.59 -2.62 18.27
N PRO A 39 -5.48 -2.83 18.99
CA PRO A 39 -5.28 -2.27 20.32
C PRO A 39 -5.51 -0.76 20.29
N SER A 40 -6.24 -0.22 21.27
CA SER A 40 -6.61 1.20 21.32
C SER A 40 -5.44 2.15 21.65
N CYS A 41 -4.23 1.63 21.84
CA CYS A 41 -3.06 2.41 22.22
C CYS A 41 -2.72 3.53 21.20
N PRO A 42 -2.74 3.30 19.87
CA PRO A 42 -2.56 4.35 18.87
C PRO A 42 -3.69 5.38 18.87
N ARG A 43 -4.92 4.99 19.25
CA ARG A 43 -6.04 5.92 19.37
C ARG A 43 -5.82 6.93 20.49
N ARG A 44 -5.16 6.53 21.58
CA ARG A 44 -4.96 7.41 22.74
C ARG A 44 -3.87 8.46 22.53
N VAL A 45 -2.89 8.19 21.67
CA VAL A 45 -1.81 9.15 21.34
C VAL A 45 -2.33 10.26 20.40
N CYS A 46 -3.31 9.96 19.54
CA CYS A 46 -3.80 10.94 18.55
C CYS A 46 -5.20 11.52 18.84
N CYS A 47 -5.98 10.96 19.76
CA CYS A 47 -7.28 11.55 20.14
C CYS A 47 -7.18 12.85 20.97
N CYS A 48 -5.97 13.26 21.37
CA CYS A 48 -5.76 14.54 22.07
C CYS A 48 -5.49 15.73 21.14
N GLU A 49 -5.35 15.53 19.82
CA GLU A 49 -5.15 16.63 18.90
C GLU A 49 -6.33 16.79 17.96
N SER A 50 -7.20 17.75 18.30
CA SER A 50 -7.99 18.45 17.30
C SER A 50 -7.02 19.03 16.26
N TRP A 51 -6.88 18.35 15.12
CA TRP A 51 -6.17 18.82 13.91
C TRP A 51 -6.77 20.10 13.28
N GLY A 52 -7.60 20.84 14.02
CA GLY A 52 -8.29 22.04 13.54
C GLY A 52 -7.59 23.36 13.85
N LYS A 53 -6.50 23.41 14.63
CA LYS A 53 -5.93 24.69 15.11
C LYS A 53 -4.40 24.74 15.27
N LEU A 54 -3.64 24.24 14.30
CA LEU A 54 -2.22 24.59 14.17
C LEU A 54 -2.01 25.37 12.88
N PRO A 55 -1.74 26.70 12.94
CA PRO A 55 -1.45 27.50 11.77
C PRO A 55 -0.01 27.23 11.34
N PHE A 56 0.20 26.16 10.58
CA PHE A 56 1.48 25.95 9.90
C PHE A 56 1.47 26.77 8.60
N CYS A 57 2.14 27.92 8.66
CA CYS A 57 2.66 28.69 7.52
C CYS A 57 1.69 28.96 6.33
N GLY A 58 0.91 30.04 6.44
CA GLY A 58 0.94 31.14 5.46
C GLY A 58 0.72 30.89 3.96
N THR A 59 0.11 29.78 3.51
CA THR A 59 -0.32 29.65 2.11
C THR A 59 -1.81 29.29 2.04
N GLY A 60 -2.64 30.24 1.62
CA GLY A 60 -4.08 30.04 1.37
C GLY A 60 -4.39 29.12 0.18
N LEU A 61 -3.41 28.36 -0.32
CA LEU A 61 -3.52 27.47 -1.48
C LEU A 61 -4.17 26.11 -1.12
N PHE A 62 -4.15 25.72 0.17
CA PHE A 62 -4.54 24.38 0.63
C PHE A 62 -5.75 24.39 1.57
N ARG A 63 -6.84 25.01 1.13
CA ARG A 63 -8.07 25.13 1.93
C ARG A 63 -8.92 23.85 1.94
N ASP A 64 -8.66 22.91 1.02
CA ASP A 64 -9.36 21.62 0.90
C ASP A 64 -8.35 20.47 0.82
N ALA A 65 -8.54 19.43 1.65
CA ALA A 65 -7.73 18.21 1.67
C ALA A 65 -7.68 17.52 0.30
N LYS A 66 -8.75 17.64 -0.51
CA LYS A 66 -8.78 17.13 -1.88
C LYS A 66 -7.78 17.87 -2.77
N THR A 67 -7.73 19.19 -2.71
CA THR A 67 -6.78 20.02 -3.47
C THR A 67 -5.34 19.73 -3.04
N THR A 68 -5.09 19.58 -1.74
CA THR A 68 -3.77 19.18 -1.23
C THR A 68 -3.36 17.81 -1.75
N CYS A 69 -4.26 16.82 -1.73
CA CYS A 69 -3.99 15.48 -2.24
C CYS A 69 -3.67 15.50 -3.75
N VAL A 70 -4.48 16.20 -4.55
CA VAL A 70 -4.23 16.34 -6.00
C VAL A 70 -2.89 17.04 -6.27
N PHE A 71 -2.56 18.09 -5.52
CA PHE A 71 -1.29 18.80 -5.66
C PHE A 71 -0.09 17.90 -5.31
N VAL A 72 -0.16 17.15 -4.20
CA VAL A 72 0.89 16.20 -3.81
C VAL A 72 1.04 15.09 -4.86
N CYS A 73 -0.07 14.54 -5.36
CA CYS A 73 -0.04 13.55 -6.45
C CYS A 73 0.58 14.14 -7.73
N ALA A 74 0.27 15.38 -8.08
CA ALA A 74 0.84 16.06 -9.25
C ALA A 74 2.35 16.31 -9.08
N LEU A 75 2.79 16.72 -7.89
CA LEU A 75 4.21 16.87 -7.58
C LEU A 75 4.95 15.53 -7.65
N LEU A 76 4.39 14.47 -7.07
CA LEU A 76 4.98 13.12 -7.14
C LEU A 76 5.03 12.60 -8.58
N ALA A 77 3.97 12.81 -9.37
CA ALA A 77 3.96 12.42 -10.77
C ALA A 77 5.01 13.20 -11.59
N ALA A 78 5.17 14.50 -11.34
CA ALA A 78 6.21 15.31 -11.97
C ALA A 78 7.61 14.85 -11.56
N TYR A 79 7.82 14.53 -10.29
CA TYR A 79 9.06 13.95 -9.79
C TYR A 79 9.39 12.63 -10.49
N TYR A 80 8.46 11.67 -10.51
CA TYR A 80 8.67 10.39 -11.19
C TYR A 80 8.93 10.54 -12.68
N LEU A 81 8.21 11.43 -13.37
CA LEU A 81 8.43 11.70 -14.78
C LEU A 81 9.82 12.27 -15.04
N MET A 82 10.29 13.22 -14.22
CA MET A 82 11.64 13.75 -14.33
C MET A 82 12.71 12.69 -14.06
N MET A 83 12.52 11.87 -13.03
CA MET A 83 13.45 10.78 -12.70
C MET A 83 13.50 9.72 -13.82
N ASP A 84 12.36 9.35 -14.40
CA ASP A 84 12.29 8.44 -15.55
C ASP A 84 13.00 9.02 -16.78
N ILE A 85 12.85 10.32 -17.06
CA ILE A 85 13.59 10.98 -18.15
C ILE A 85 15.10 10.84 -17.93
N ILE A 86 15.58 11.07 -16.70
CA ILE A 86 17.00 10.95 -16.36
C ILE A 86 17.45 9.48 -16.50
N LEU A 87 16.68 8.54 -15.96
CA LEU A 87 16.95 7.11 -16.04
C LEU A 87 17.08 6.65 -17.49
N PHE A 88 16.08 6.93 -18.34
CA PHE A 88 16.10 6.48 -19.73
C PHE A 88 17.13 7.23 -20.59
N THR A 89 17.48 8.46 -20.24
CA THR A 89 18.61 9.16 -20.86
C THR A 89 19.93 8.46 -20.55
N ARG A 90 20.14 8.07 -19.28
CA ARG A 90 21.31 7.31 -18.86
C ARG A 90 21.33 5.92 -19.49
N PHE A 91 20.21 5.20 -19.43
CA PHE A 91 20.04 3.87 -20.01
C PHE A 91 20.48 3.84 -21.48
N ARG A 92 20.06 4.80 -22.29
CA ARG A 92 20.46 4.92 -23.71
C ARG A 92 21.96 5.05 -23.98
N THR A 93 22.75 5.42 -22.97
CA THR A 93 24.19 5.66 -23.12
C THR A 93 25.05 4.53 -22.56
N VAL A 94 24.46 3.57 -21.83
CA VAL A 94 25.20 2.50 -21.14
C VAL A 94 24.98 1.15 -21.76
N SER A 95 26.01 0.30 -21.69
CA SER A 95 25.80 -1.12 -21.88
C SER A 95 25.27 -1.70 -20.57
N VAL A 96 24.02 -2.19 -20.58
CA VAL A 96 23.36 -2.82 -19.43
C VAL A 96 24.16 -4.03 -18.91
N LEU A 97 24.85 -4.73 -19.79
CA LEU A 97 25.74 -5.85 -19.44
C LEU A 97 26.92 -5.40 -18.57
N GLU A 98 27.50 -4.24 -18.88
CA GLU A 98 28.65 -3.69 -18.16
C GLU A 98 28.23 -2.98 -16.88
N ASP A 99 27.15 -2.18 -16.94
CA ASP A 99 26.66 -1.40 -15.80
C ASP A 99 26.16 -2.31 -14.67
N SER A 100 25.49 -3.43 -14.99
CA SER A 100 24.96 -4.38 -13.98
C SER A 100 25.99 -5.16 -13.15
N LYS A 101 27.29 -4.92 -13.35
CA LYS A 101 28.37 -5.50 -12.54
C LYS A 101 28.38 -4.90 -11.13
N PRO A 102 28.90 -5.62 -10.11
CA PRO A 102 29.00 -5.09 -8.76
C PRO A 102 29.79 -3.78 -8.73
N GLY A 103 29.33 -2.84 -7.90
CA GLY A 103 30.00 -1.57 -7.68
C GLY A 103 31.25 -1.69 -6.82
N GLN A 104 32.03 -0.60 -6.78
CA GLN A 104 33.20 -0.57 -5.92
C GLN A 104 32.81 -0.49 -4.44
N PRO A 105 33.63 -1.01 -3.49
CA PRO A 105 33.26 -1.10 -2.07
C PRO A 105 32.95 0.22 -1.35
N ASN A 106 33.28 1.36 -1.96
CA ASN A 106 33.05 2.71 -1.44
C ASN A 106 32.20 3.57 -2.38
N GLU A 107 31.57 2.95 -3.38
CA GLU A 107 30.72 3.64 -4.32
C GLU A 107 29.38 3.98 -3.67
N MET A 108 28.96 5.25 -3.79
CA MET A 108 27.69 5.69 -3.24
C MET A 108 26.55 5.22 -4.13
N PHE A 109 25.50 4.66 -3.52
CA PHE A 109 24.30 4.25 -4.25
C PHE A 109 23.68 5.42 -5.01
N SER A 110 23.27 5.15 -6.25
CA SER A 110 22.48 6.04 -7.10
C SER A 110 21.47 5.21 -7.89
N PRO A 111 20.20 5.65 -8.02
CA PRO A 111 19.19 4.93 -8.80
C PRO A 111 19.46 4.95 -10.32
N PHE A 112 20.54 5.62 -10.75
CA PHE A 112 20.94 5.81 -12.15
C PHE A 112 22.28 5.14 -12.48
N THR A 113 22.90 4.44 -11.52
CA THR A 113 24.13 3.67 -11.74
C THR A 113 23.85 2.19 -11.47
N HIS A 114 24.75 1.34 -11.96
CA HIS A 114 24.63 -0.11 -11.85
C HIS A 114 23.38 -0.73 -12.46
N LEU A 115 22.84 -0.09 -13.51
CA LEU A 115 21.53 -0.40 -14.06
C LEU A 115 21.46 -1.86 -14.52
N SER A 116 20.57 -2.61 -13.89
CA SER A 116 20.16 -3.93 -14.36
C SER A 116 18.80 -3.89 -15.07
N ILE A 117 18.51 -4.91 -15.90
CA ILE A 117 17.17 -5.07 -16.50
C ILE A 117 16.09 -5.06 -15.41
N LYS A 118 16.34 -5.74 -14.29
CA LYS A 118 15.44 -5.78 -13.14
C LYS A 118 15.13 -4.36 -12.65
N GLU A 119 16.16 -3.53 -12.40
CA GLU A 119 15.97 -2.17 -11.87
C GLU A 119 15.30 -1.24 -12.86
N VAL A 120 15.65 -1.31 -14.15
CA VAL A 120 15.03 -0.46 -15.18
C VAL A 120 13.56 -0.87 -15.39
N MET A 121 13.19 -2.11 -15.07
CA MET A 121 11.81 -2.59 -15.10
C MET A 121 11.02 -2.37 -13.80
N CYS A 122 11.69 -2.00 -12.70
CA CYS A 122 11.03 -1.77 -11.41
C CYS A 122 10.14 -0.52 -11.42
N ASP A 123 9.07 -0.53 -10.63
CA ASP A 123 8.19 0.63 -10.52
C ASP A 123 8.91 1.90 -9.97
N PRO A 124 8.44 3.12 -10.32
CA PRO A 124 9.08 4.37 -9.90
C PRO A 124 9.18 4.59 -8.39
N THR A 125 8.21 4.11 -7.61
CA THR A 125 8.21 4.29 -6.15
C THR A 125 9.30 3.41 -5.54
N SER A 126 9.36 2.16 -5.96
CA SER A 126 10.39 1.21 -5.57
C SER A 126 11.79 1.72 -5.96
N GLN A 127 11.98 2.13 -7.21
CA GLN A 127 13.30 2.55 -7.70
C GLN A 127 13.79 3.91 -7.16
N TYR A 128 12.90 4.90 -7.00
CA TYR A 128 13.32 6.27 -6.68
C TYR A 128 13.09 6.69 -5.23
N ILE A 129 12.38 5.89 -4.44
CA ILE A 129 12.10 6.19 -3.04
C ILE A 129 12.52 5.01 -2.15
N ILE A 130 11.96 3.83 -2.39
CA ILE A 130 12.11 2.71 -1.44
C ILE A 130 13.55 2.16 -1.46
N SER A 131 14.05 1.73 -2.62
CA SER A 131 15.42 1.19 -2.72
C SER A 131 16.49 2.21 -2.32
N PRO A 132 16.45 3.49 -2.76
CA PRO A 132 17.43 4.48 -2.32
C PRO A 132 17.41 4.72 -0.81
N THR A 133 16.22 4.77 -0.19
CA THR A 133 16.14 4.98 1.27
C THR A 133 16.64 3.76 2.05
N ALA A 134 16.40 2.55 1.55
CA ALA A 134 16.93 1.31 2.14
C ALA A 134 18.47 1.23 2.03
N GLU A 135 19.04 1.56 0.86
CA GLU A 135 20.48 1.59 0.63
C GLU A 135 21.16 2.67 1.48
N TYR A 136 20.63 3.91 1.50
CA TYR A 136 21.20 4.97 2.33
C TYR A 136 21.07 4.67 3.83
N PHE A 137 20.02 3.98 4.27
CA PHE A 137 19.92 3.54 5.65
C PHE A 137 21.07 2.61 6.03
N ASP A 138 21.39 1.62 5.20
CA ASP A 138 22.53 0.73 5.44
C ASP A 138 23.85 1.50 5.44
N VAL A 139 24.08 2.37 4.45
CA VAL A 139 25.30 3.19 4.35
C VAL A 139 25.50 4.10 5.56
N ILE A 140 24.44 4.76 6.02
CA ILE A 140 24.52 5.73 7.12
C ILE A 140 24.71 5.02 8.46
N THR A 141 23.91 3.97 8.73
CA THR A 141 23.91 3.29 10.03
C THR A 141 24.91 2.15 10.11
N ASN A 142 25.48 1.72 8.97
CA ASN A 142 26.29 0.52 8.84
C ASN A 142 25.53 -0.72 9.35
N PHE A 143 24.24 -0.83 9.04
CA PHE A 143 23.35 -1.82 9.66
C PHE A 143 23.84 -3.24 9.41
N SER A 144 24.16 -3.57 8.17
CA SER A 144 24.58 -4.91 7.75
C SER A 144 25.88 -5.37 8.41
N SER A 145 26.77 -4.44 8.77
CA SER A 145 28.04 -4.74 9.44
C SER A 145 27.90 -4.74 10.96
N VAL A 146 27.19 -3.76 11.54
CA VAL A 146 26.95 -3.65 12.99
C VAL A 146 26.05 -4.78 13.49
N PHE A 147 24.96 -5.05 12.77
CA PHE A 147 23.98 -6.07 13.10
C PHE A 147 24.12 -7.32 12.22
N SER A 148 25.36 -7.79 12.05
CA SER A 148 25.68 -8.98 11.23
C SER A 148 24.96 -10.27 11.65
N PHE A 149 24.42 -10.33 12.87
CA PHE A 149 23.59 -11.45 13.33
C PHE A 149 22.17 -11.44 12.76
N ILE A 150 21.70 -10.30 12.24
CA ILE A 150 20.39 -10.19 11.58
C ILE A 150 20.56 -10.63 10.14
N SER A 151 19.99 -11.80 9.81
CA SER A 151 20.01 -12.31 8.44
C SER A 151 18.91 -11.67 7.57
N PRO A 152 19.09 -11.61 6.24
CA PRO A 152 18.03 -11.19 5.31
C PRO A 152 16.72 -11.94 5.54
N ASN A 153 16.77 -13.27 5.74
CA ASN A 153 15.58 -14.08 6.01
C ASN A 153 14.81 -13.65 7.28
N MET A 154 15.51 -13.15 8.30
CA MET A 154 14.85 -12.62 9.51
C MET A 154 14.11 -11.32 9.21
N ILE A 155 14.66 -10.49 8.32
CA ILE A 155 13.99 -9.29 7.82
C ILE A 155 12.78 -9.71 6.97
N SER A 156 12.91 -10.76 6.13
CA SER A 156 11.81 -11.28 5.32
C SER A 156 10.60 -11.71 6.19
N ILE A 157 10.88 -12.48 7.24
CA ILE A 157 9.87 -12.89 8.23
C ILE A 157 9.30 -11.66 8.98
N SER A 158 10.13 -10.67 9.30
CA SER A 158 9.67 -9.47 10.01
C SER A 158 8.67 -8.68 9.20
N HIS A 159 8.93 -8.46 7.91
CA HIS A 159 8.00 -7.71 7.07
C HIS A 159 6.70 -8.50 6.80
N LEU A 160 6.75 -9.84 6.78
CA LEU A 160 5.55 -10.68 6.76
C LEU A 160 4.66 -10.45 8.00
N LEU A 161 5.26 -10.34 9.20
CA LEU A 161 4.52 -10.02 10.42
C LEU A 161 3.92 -8.61 10.37
N VAL A 162 4.67 -7.63 9.83
CA VAL A 162 4.16 -6.27 9.61
C VAL A 162 2.98 -6.28 8.65
N ALA A 163 3.03 -7.05 7.55
CA ALA A 163 1.89 -7.22 6.63
C ALA A 163 0.64 -7.78 7.32
N LEU A 164 0.80 -8.76 8.21
CA LEU A 164 -0.31 -9.32 8.98
C LEU A 164 -0.98 -8.25 9.86
N VAL A 165 -0.16 -7.45 10.56
CA VAL A 165 -0.66 -6.34 11.39
C VAL A 165 -1.33 -5.28 10.51
N ALA A 166 -0.71 -4.89 9.40
CA ALA A 166 -1.26 -3.96 8.42
C ALA A 166 -2.64 -4.41 7.92
N GLY A 167 -2.77 -5.67 7.48
CA GLY A 167 -4.04 -6.26 7.04
C GLY A 167 -5.12 -6.20 8.12
N LYS A 168 -4.76 -6.42 9.40
CA LYS A 168 -5.70 -6.26 10.52
C LYS A 168 -6.19 -4.81 10.68
N PHE A 169 -5.32 -3.81 10.52
CA PHE A 169 -5.69 -2.40 10.55
C PHE A 169 -6.57 -2.01 9.35
N VAL A 170 -6.25 -2.51 8.16
CA VAL A 170 -7.06 -2.33 6.94
C VAL A 170 -8.48 -2.92 7.09
N ALA A 171 -8.63 -4.00 7.85
CA ALA A 171 -9.94 -4.61 8.14
C ALA A 171 -10.84 -3.79 9.11
N SER A 172 -10.37 -2.64 9.61
CA SER A 172 -11.14 -1.78 10.53
C SER A 172 -12.21 -0.97 9.78
N GLU A 173 -13.31 -0.67 10.46
CA GLU A 173 -14.37 0.22 9.95
C GLU A 173 -13.98 1.71 10.04
N ASN A 174 -13.02 2.05 10.90
CA ASN A 174 -12.52 3.41 11.02
C ASN A 174 -11.49 3.71 9.93
N LEU A 175 -11.70 4.82 9.21
CA LEU A 175 -10.77 5.27 8.17
C LEU A 175 -9.36 5.55 8.72
N TYR A 176 -9.27 6.08 9.94
CA TYR A 176 -7.99 6.34 10.59
C TYR A 176 -7.16 5.06 10.79
N ASP A 177 -7.79 4.00 11.32
CA ASP A 177 -7.13 2.71 11.50
C ASP A 177 -6.70 2.14 10.13
N ARG A 178 -7.53 2.27 9.08
CA ARG A 178 -7.17 1.84 7.72
C ARG A 178 -5.96 2.58 7.16
N ARG A 179 -5.85 3.90 7.41
CA ARG A 179 -4.70 4.71 7.01
C ARG A 179 -3.41 4.30 7.72
N ILE A 180 -3.49 3.97 9.02
CA ILE A 180 -2.37 3.35 9.74
C ILE A 180 -2.01 2.00 9.10
N GLY A 181 -3.01 1.20 8.72
CA GLY A 181 -2.80 -0.06 8.00
C GLY A 181 -2.03 0.14 6.70
N ALA A 182 -2.40 1.14 5.89
CA ALA A 182 -1.68 1.48 4.66
C ALA A 182 -0.23 1.93 4.95
N LEU A 183 -0.01 2.77 5.97
CA LEU A 183 1.34 3.18 6.38
C LEU A 183 2.20 1.98 6.84
N LEU A 184 1.63 1.07 7.63
CA LEU A 184 2.32 -0.15 8.05
C LEU A 184 2.64 -1.04 6.85
N PHE A 185 1.77 -1.09 5.84
CA PHE A 185 2.03 -1.83 4.62
C PHE A 185 3.18 -1.19 3.82
N GLU A 186 3.28 0.14 3.78
CA GLU A 186 4.42 0.83 3.17
C GLU A 186 5.75 0.52 3.89
N ILE A 187 5.73 0.48 5.22
CA ILE A 187 6.89 0.03 6.02
C ILE A 187 7.25 -1.41 5.68
N ARG A 188 6.26 -2.28 5.43
CA ARG A 188 6.52 -3.65 4.95
C ARG A 188 7.22 -3.64 3.59
N ILE A 189 6.78 -2.82 2.63
CA ILE A 189 7.43 -2.75 1.30
C ILE A 189 8.87 -2.24 1.43
N TRP A 190 9.11 -1.30 2.35
CA TRP A 190 10.46 -0.85 2.66
C TRP A 190 11.36 -1.94 3.26
N LEU A 191 10.83 -2.74 4.20
CA LEU A 191 11.58 -3.85 4.79
C LEU A 191 11.85 -4.98 3.80
N ASP A 192 10.92 -5.25 2.88
CA ASP A 192 11.08 -6.14 1.72
C ASP A 192 12.28 -5.69 0.87
N ALA A 193 12.34 -4.43 0.44
CA ALA A 193 13.53 -3.92 -0.27
C ALA A 193 14.83 -3.99 0.57
N PHE A 194 14.73 -3.78 1.89
CA PHE A 194 15.88 -3.75 2.79
C PHE A 194 16.53 -5.12 2.99
N ASP A 195 15.78 -6.22 2.92
CA ASP A 195 16.38 -7.55 3.05
C ASP A 195 17.40 -7.84 1.93
N GLY A 196 17.12 -7.36 0.72
CA GLY A 196 17.99 -7.46 -0.44
C GLY A 196 19.24 -6.60 -0.30
N VAL A 197 19.12 -5.43 0.32
CA VAL A 197 20.27 -4.56 0.64
C VAL A 197 21.21 -5.30 1.59
N VAL A 198 20.68 -5.83 2.69
CA VAL A 198 21.47 -6.58 3.68
C VAL A 198 22.10 -7.82 3.06
N PHE A 199 21.37 -8.54 2.21
CA PHE A 199 21.90 -9.69 1.48
C PHE A 199 23.09 -9.31 0.59
N ARG A 200 22.98 -8.22 -0.18
CA ARG A 200 24.06 -7.75 -1.07
C ARG A 200 25.29 -7.29 -0.28
N ALA A 201 25.09 -6.55 0.81
CA ALA A 201 26.15 -6.08 1.68
C ALA A 201 26.93 -7.25 2.31
N GLN A 202 26.23 -8.25 2.84
CA GLN A 202 26.85 -9.40 3.51
C GLN A 202 27.55 -10.36 2.55
N ASN A 203 27.11 -10.45 1.29
CA ASN A 203 27.69 -11.35 0.28
C ASN A 203 28.69 -10.67 -0.67
N GLN A 204 29.14 -9.44 -0.37
CA GLN A 204 30.06 -8.66 -1.22
C GLN A 204 29.54 -8.47 -2.65
N LYS A 205 28.22 -8.37 -2.81
CA LYS A 205 27.53 -8.11 -4.10
C LYS A 205 26.89 -6.72 -4.09
N GLN A 206 27.57 -5.76 -3.50
CA GLN A 206 27.10 -4.38 -3.40
C GLN A 206 26.75 -3.84 -4.78
N LEU A 207 25.61 -3.15 -4.87
CA LEU A 207 25.08 -2.56 -6.09
C LEU A 207 24.85 -3.55 -7.25
N GLN A 208 24.84 -4.86 -6.98
CA GLN A 208 24.53 -5.86 -8.00
C GLN A 208 23.05 -6.31 -7.89
N PHE A 209 22.21 -5.77 -8.76
CA PHE A 209 20.76 -5.99 -8.74
C PHE A 209 20.34 -7.16 -9.62
N LYS A 210 20.86 -8.36 -9.31
CA LYS A 210 20.53 -9.62 -9.98
C LYS A 210 19.94 -10.63 -8.99
N SER A 211 18.81 -11.23 -9.35
CA SER A 211 18.15 -12.24 -8.53
C SER A 211 18.90 -13.57 -8.57
N ILE A 212 19.24 -14.13 -7.40
CA ILE A 212 19.86 -15.47 -7.28
C ILE A 212 18.76 -16.49 -6.99
N ARG A 213 18.09 -16.92 -8.06
CA ARG A 213 16.86 -17.74 -8.00
C ARG A 213 17.03 -19.12 -7.36
N THR A 214 18.27 -19.62 -7.26
CA THR A 214 18.60 -20.91 -6.64
C THR A 214 18.84 -20.83 -5.13
N SER A 215 18.85 -19.62 -4.55
CA SER A 215 19.12 -19.43 -3.13
C SER A 215 17.87 -19.64 -2.26
N LEU A 216 18.06 -20.14 -1.04
CA LEU A 216 16.97 -20.25 -0.06
C LEU A 216 16.39 -18.88 0.29
N GLY A 217 17.23 -17.83 0.32
CA GLY A 217 16.79 -16.45 0.60
C GLY A 217 15.79 -15.95 -0.42
N TYR A 218 16.04 -16.17 -1.72
CA TYR A 218 15.10 -15.82 -2.79
C TYR A 218 13.73 -16.49 -2.64
N TYR A 219 13.71 -17.77 -2.25
CA TYR A 219 12.43 -18.47 -2.03
C TYR A 219 11.70 -17.93 -0.80
N MET A 220 12.43 -17.59 0.27
CA MET A 220 11.87 -17.03 1.49
C MET A 220 11.24 -15.67 1.24
N ASP A 221 11.97 -14.77 0.57
CA ASP A 221 11.54 -13.43 0.17
C ASP A 221 10.22 -13.49 -0.64
N ILE A 222 10.22 -14.19 -1.78
CA ILE A 222 9.02 -14.36 -2.62
C ILE A 222 7.81 -14.92 -1.85
N THR A 223 8.07 -15.87 -0.96
CA THR A 223 7.00 -16.47 -0.16
C THR A 223 6.43 -15.47 0.84
N CYS A 224 7.29 -14.74 1.55
CA CYS A 224 6.88 -13.69 2.48
C CYS A 224 6.12 -12.57 1.77
N ASP A 225 6.53 -12.25 0.55
CA ASP A 225 5.89 -11.26 -0.31
C ASP A 225 4.49 -11.66 -0.76
N ALA A 226 4.36 -12.88 -1.28
CA ALA A 226 3.08 -13.42 -1.68
C ALA A 226 2.10 -13.48 -0.49
N PHE A 227 2.55 -13.97 0.66
CA PHE A 227 1.70 -14.01 1.86
C PHE A 227 1.38 -12.60 2.39
N GLY A 228 2.30 -11.65 2.29
CA GLY A 228 2.05 -10.25 2.63
C GLY A 228 0.91 -9.65 1.79
N GLY A 229 0.94 -9.86 0.48
CA GLY A 229 -0.15 -9.47 -0.43
C GLY A 229 -1.47 -10.16 -0.10
N VAL A 230 -1.44 -11.45 0.27
CA VAL A 230 -2.62 -12.21 0.72
C VAL A 230 -3.21 -11.61 2.00
N PHE A 231 -2.39 -11.23 2.98
CA PHE A 231 -2.88 -10.57 4.20
C PHE A 231 -3.55 -9.23 3.94
N LEU A 232 -3.01 -8.44 3.00
CA LEU A 232 -3.66 -7.21 2.57
C LEU A 232 -5.02 -7.48 1.91
N CYS A 233 -5.09 -8.47 1.01
CA CYS A 233 -6.34 -8.89 0.37
C CYS A 233 -7.38 -9.35 1.40
N PHE A 234 -6.98 -10.15 2.40
CA PHE A 234 -7.88 -10.52 3.50
C PHE A 234 -8.34 -9.30 4.30
N GLY A 235 -7.43 -8.36 4.59
CA GLY A 235 -7.77 -7.10 5.24
C GLY A 235 -8.88 -6.34 4.50
N ILE A 236 -8.71 -6.19 3.18
CA ILE A 236 -9.70 -5.57 2.29
C ILE A 236 -11.01 -6.36 2.29
N LEU A 237 -10.96 -7.69 2.17
CA LEU A 237 -12.15 -8.54 2.15
C LEU A 237 -12.98 -8.40 3.43
N PHE A 238 -12.34 -8.49 4.59
CA PHE A 238 -13.02 -8.33 5.87
C PHE A 238 -13.57 -6.93 6.08
N TYR A 239 -12.88 -5.91 5.57
CA TYR A 239 -13.43 -4.55 5.54
C TYR A 239 -14.72 -4.49 4.71
N LEU A 240 -14.74 -5.04 3.49
CA LEU A 240 -15.92 -5.02 2.63
C LEU A 240 -17.08 -5.82 3.21
N PHE A 241 -16.80 -6.97 3.84
CA PHE A 241 -17.82 -7.75 4.55
C PHE A 241 -18.49 -6.96 5.65
N LYS A 242 -17.74 -6.14 6.40
CA LYS A 242 -18.26 -5.27 7.45
C LYS A 242 -19.01 -4.06 6.89
N ARG A 243 -18.47 -3.43 5.85
CA ARG A 243 -19.06 -2.25 5.19
C ARG A 243 -20.44 -2.55 4.60
N PHE A 244 -20.59 -3.73 4.00
CA PHE A 244 -21.84 -4.16 3.34
C PHE A 244 -22.66 -5.16 4.18
N ASP A 245 -22.39 -5.30 5.49
CA ASP A 245 -23.13 -6.25 6.33
C ASP A 245 -24.58 -5.83 6.52
N HIS A 246 -25.51 -6.74 6.22
CA HIS A 246 -26.95 -6.50 6.26
C HIS A 246 -27.46 -6.19 7.67
N CYS A 247 -26.94 -6.87 8.70
CA CYS A 247 -27.46 -6.76 10.07
C CYS A 247 -27.13 -5.43 10.77
N LYS A 248 -26.09 -4.70 10.33
CA LYS A 248 -25.75 -3.38 10.88
C LYS A 248 -26.57 -2.24 10.26
N GLN A 249 -27.21 -2.48 9.12
CA GLN A 249 -28.00 -1.46 8.43
C GLN A 249 -29.41 -1.31 9.00
N GLU A 250 -29.87 -2.28 9.80
CA GLU A 250 -31.18 -2.30 10.44
C GLU A 250 -31.20 -1.73 11.87
N LEU A 251 -30.31 -0.78 12.22
CA LEU A 251 -30.57 -0.02 13.46
C LEU A 251 -31.84 0.81 13.23
N PRO A 252 -32.97 0.47 13.88
CA PRO A 252 -34.19 1.20 13.66
C PRO A 252 -34.00 2.57 14.31
N THR A 253 -34.10 3.62 13.50
CA THR A 253 -34.23 4.98 14.03
C THR A 253 -35.63 5.09 14.63
N PHE A 254 -35.86 4.47 15.79
CA PHE A 254 -36.99 4.76 16.65
C PHE A 254 -36.71 6.09 17.35
N LEU A 255 -36.76 7.18 16.58
CA LEU A 255 -36.89 8.51 17.14
C LEU A 255 -37.95 9.25 16.32
N ASN A 256 -39.07 9.50 17.01
CA ASN A 256 -40.15 10.43 16.70
C ASN A 256 -41.25 9.94 15.75
N GLN A 257 -42.04 8.97 16.23
CA GLN A 257 -43.44 8.84 15.83
C GLN A 257 -44.32 9.76 16.71
N ASP A 258 -44.08 11.07 16.62
CA ASP A 258 -44.97 12.10 17.18
C ASP A 258 -45.00 13.27 16.19
N SER A 259 -45.80 13.14 15.14
CA SER A 259 -46.42 14.23 14.36
C SER A 259 -47.19 13.64 13.18
N ALA A 260 -48.30 12.96 13.48
CA ALA A 260 -49.36 12.82 12.50
C ALA A 260 -49.98 14.22 12.26
N ASN A 261 -50.18 14.56 10.98
CA ASN A 261 -50.84 15.74 10.44
C ASN A 261 -49.95 16.96 10.15
N LYS A 262 -49.45 17.05 8.91
CA LYS A 262 -49.70 18.22 8.02
C LYS A 262 -49.21 18.00 6.58
N SER A 263 -50.18 18.14 5.67
CA SER A 263 -50.13 18.65 4.29
C SER A 263 -49.13 18.06 3.27
N LEU A 264 -49.72 17.45 2.23
CA LEU A 264 -49.21 17.36 0.86
C LEU A 264 -48.48 18.63 0.41
N LEU A 265 -47.19 18.51 0.08
CA LEU A 265 -46.53 19.30 -0.97
C LEU A 265 -45.34 18.49 -1.53
N PRO A 266 -45.13 18.40 -2.86
CA PRO A 266 -44.04 17.63 -3.43
C PRO A 266 -42.77 18.49 -3.46
N THR A 267 -41.94 18.40 -2.43
CA THR A 267 -40.59 18.96 -2.47
C THR A 267 -39.60 17.91 -2.98
N ASN A 268 -39.14 18.14 -4.21
CA ASN A 268 -37.90 17.66 -4.83
C ASN A 268 -37.19 16.53 -4.08
N GLY A 269 -37.47 15.31 -4.53
CA GLY A 269 -36.79 14.11 -4.08
C GLY A 269 -35.30 14.19 -4.38
N HIS A 270 -34.52 14.61 -3.38
CA HIS A 270 -33.18 14.06 -3.22
C HIS A 270 -33.35 12.57 -2.99
N SER A 271 -33.10 11.81 -4.05
CA SER A 271 -32.98 10.36 -4.05
C SER A 271 -32.25 9.90 -2.79
N SER A 272 -33.00 9.35 -1.86
CA SER A 272 -32.51 8.40 -0.88
C SER A 272 -31.78 7.31 -1.65
N SER A 273 -30.46 7.44 -1.75
CA SER A 273 -29.58 6.42 -2.33
C SER A 273 -29.92 5.11 -1.63
N ALA A 274 -30.55 4.19 -2.36
CA ALA A 274 -30.74 2.82 -1.92
C ALA A 274 -29.35 2.31 -1.53
N LYS A 275 -29.16 1.95 -0.27
CA LYS A 275 -27.86 1.47 0.23
C LYS A 275 -27.54 0.17 -0.49
N GLU A 276 -26.58 0.23 -1.40
CA GLU A 276 -26.14 -0.93 -2.18
C GLU A 276 -25.70 -2.04 -1.23
N THR A 277 -26.30 -3.21 -1.38
CA THR A 277 -25.94 -4.39 -0.59
C THR A 277 -25.47 -5.49 -1.52
N TYR A 278 -24.38 -6.16 -1.13
CA TYR A 278 -23.71 -7.16 -1.94
C TYR A 278 -23.53 -8.46 -1.14
N SER A 279 -23.73 -9.60 -1.81
CA SER A 279 -23.51 -10.91 -1.19
C SER A 279 -22.04 -11.11 -0.80
N LYS A 280 -21.77 -11.71 0.37
CA LYS A 280 -20.41 -12.06 0.81
C LYS A 280 -19.66 -12.92 -0.22
N LYS A 281 -20.35 -13.80 -0.95
CA LYS A 281 -19.76 -14.61 -2.04
C LYS A 281 -19.25 -13.73 -3.18
N TYR A 282 -20.01 -12.71 -3.55
CA TYR A 282 -19.64 -11.76 -4.60
C TYR A 282 -18.43 -10.92 -4.20
N LEU A 283 -18.42 -10.40 -2.98
CA LEU A 283 -17.30 -9.64 -2.42
C LEU A 283 -16.02 -10.49 -2.33
N PHE A 284 -16.15 -11.75 -1.90
CA PHE A 284 -15.05 -12.72 -1.91
C PHE A 284 -14.47 -12.88 -3.32
N TRP A 285 -15.32 -13.13 -4.32
CA TRP A 285 -14.85 -13.35 -5.69
C TRP A 285 -14.15 -12.11 -6.26
N LYS A 286 -14.65 -10.91 -5.97
CA LYS A 286 -13.99 -9.65 -6.37
C LYS A 286 -12.57 -9.56 -5.81
N VAL A 287 -12.40 -9.68 -4.50
CA VAL A 287 -11.07 -9.58 -3.87
C VAL A 287 -10.16 -10.73 -4.32
N PHE A 288 -10.72 -11.93 -4.48
CA PHE A 288 -9.99 -13.09 -4.98
C PHE A 288 -9.47 -12.89 -6.41
N CYS A 289 -10.29 -12.35 -7.32
CA CYS A 289 -9.86 -12.00 -8.67
C CYS A 289 -8.72 -10.97 -8.66
N PHE A 290 -8.80 -9.96 -7.79
CA PHE A 290 -7.71 -9.02 -7.61
C PHE A 290 -6.42 -9.69 -7.09
N GLY A 291 -6.53 -10.59 -6.12
CA GLY A 291 -5.39 -11.39 -5.64
C GLY A 291 -4.75 -12.25 -6.74
N ILE A 292 -5.56 -12.88 -7.60
CA ILE A 292 -5.08 -13.61 -8.79
C ILE A 292 -4.35 -12.65 -9.75
N CYS A 293 -4.90 -11.45 -9.95
CA CYS A 293 -4.27 -10.42 -10.79
C CYS A 293 -2.88 -10.04 -10.27
N LEU A 294 -2.71 -9.84 -8.96
CA LEU A 294 -1.41 -9.58 -8.34
C LEU A 294 -0.44 -10.74 -8.53
N ALA A 295 -0.90 -11.98 -8.36
CA ALA A 295 -0.07 -13.17 -8.56
C ALA A 295 0.43 -13.29 -10.01
N PHE A 296 -0.44 -13.05 -11.00
CA PHE A 296 -0.02 -13.04 -12.41
C PHE A 296 0.90 -11.87 -12.73
N ALA A 297 0.63 -10.67 -12.20
CA ALA A 297 1.51 -9.51 -12.38
C ALA A 297 2.92 -9.82 -11.90
N GLY A 298 3.06 -10.38 -10.69
CA GLY A 298 4.36 -10.72 -10.12
C GLY A 298 5.05 -11.83 -10.89
N LYS A 299 4.32 -12.90 -11.24
CA LYS A 299 4.92 -14.04 -11.94
C LYS A 299 5.35 -13.70 -13.36
N PHE A 300 4.52 -12.96 -14.11
CA PHE A 300 4.84 -12.59 -15.49
C PHE A 300 5.91 -11.51 -15.56
N TRP A 301 5.95 -10.59 -14.60
CA TRP A 301 7.05 -9.63 -14.49
C TRP A 301 8.37 -10.36 -14.21
N ASP A 302 8.43 -11.31 -13.27
CA ASP A 302 9.67 -12.08 -12.99
C ASP A 302 10.13 -12.88 -14.23
N LEU A 303 9.21 -13.51 -14.96
CA LEU A 303 9.51 -14.19 -16.22
C LEU A 303 9.98 -13.22 -17.31
N ALA A 304 9.38 -12.04 -17.42
CA ALA A 304 9.78 -11.02 -18.38
C ALA A 304 11.20 -10.50 -18.08
N VAL A 305 11.49 -10.22 -16.80
CA VAL A 305 12.82 -9.85 -16.33
C VAL A 305 13.82 -10.96 -16.68
N GLU A 306 13.54 -12.22 -16.32
CA GLU A 306 14.43 -13.35 -16.64
C GLU A 306 14.72 -13.46 -18.14
N ASN A 307 13.68 -13.34 -18.98
CA ASN A 307 13.80 -13.37 -20.42
C ASN A 307 14.70 -12.24 -20.96
N PHE A 308 14.49 -11.01 -20.48
CA PHE A 308 15.32 -9.87 -20.87
C PHE A 308 16.74 -9.95 -20.31
N GLU A 309 16.95 -10.44 -19.08
CA GLU A 309 18.28 -10.70 -18.51
C GLU A 309 19.04 -11.70 -19.38
N ASN A 310 18.38 -12.78 -19.80
CA ASN A 310 19.00 -13.81 -20.65
C ASN A 310 19.37 -13.29 -22.04
N VAL A 311 18.61 -12.34 -22.59
CA VAL A 311 18.89 -11.76 -23.92
C VAL A 311 19.88 -10.61 -23.87
N PHE A 312 19.80 -9.72 -22.87
CA PHE A 312 20.57 -8.46 -22.85
C PHE A 312 21.72 -8.43 -21.84
N GLN A 313 21.76 -9.33 -20.85
CA GLN A 313 22.79 -9.37 -19.82
C GLN A 313 23.65 -10.65 -19.84
N VAL A 314 23.56 -11.44 -20.91
CA VAL A 314 24.45 -12.58 -21.16
C VAL A 314 25.51 -12.15 -22.17
N PRO A 315 26.82 -12.25 -21.85
CA PRO A 315 27.87 -11.86 -22.78
C PRO A 315 27.91 -12.79 -23.99
N LEU A 316 27.84 -12.20 -25.19
CA LEU A 316 27.94 -12.92 -26.46
C LEU A 316 29.40 -12.97 -26.94
N LYS A 317 29.83 -14.12 -27.46
CA LYS A 317 31.21 -14.32 -27.96
C LYS A 317 31.49 -13.60 -29.27
N ASP A 318 30.47 -13.43 -30.12
CA ASP A 318 30.60 -12.76 -31.41
C ASP A 318 30.42 -11.23 -31.23
N PRO A 319 31.43 -10.41 -31.58
CA PRO A 319 31.34 -8.95 -31.50
C PRO A 319 30.15 -8.36 -32.28
N LYS A 320 29.78 -8.94 -33.43
CA LYS A 320 28.64 -8.44 -34.23
C LYS A 320 27.31 -8.64 -33.50
N MET A 321 27.15 -9.81 -32.88
CA MET A 321 25.95 -10.13 -32.09
C MET A 321 25.90 -9.30 -30.80
N SER A 322 27.04 -9.00 -30.18
CA SER A 322 27.11 -8.10 -29.03
C SER A 322 26.72 -6.67 -29.37
N GLN A 323 27.12 -6.16 -30.54
CA GLN A 323 26.66 -4.85 -31.02
C GLN A 323 25.15 -4.85 -31.28
N LEU A 324 24.61 -5.89 -31.92
CA LEU A 324 23.17 -6.01 -32.14
C LEU A 324 22.38 -6.11 -30.82
N GLN A 325 22.90 -6.84 -29.84
CA GLN A 325 22.33 -6.93 -28.49
C GLN A 325 22.23 -5.55 -27.84
N PHE A 326 23.28 -4.73 -27.97
CA PHE A 326 23.28 -3.35 -27.49
C PHE A 326 22.27 -2.48 -28.26
N GLU A 327 22.21 -2.56 -29.58
CA GLU A 327 21.24 -1.78 -30.37
C GLU A 327 19.79 -2.16 -30.04
N MET A 328 19.52 -3.46 -29.87
CA MET A 328 18.18 -3.98 -29.52
C MET A 328 17.77 -3.64 -28.09
N SER A 329 18.69 -3.66 -27.12
CA SER A 329 18.36 -3.28 -25.74
C SER A 329 17.92 -1.82 -25.63
N HIS A 330 18.39 -0.96 -26.54
CA HIS A 330 18.06 0.47 -26.58
C HIS A 330 17.00 0.84 -27.61
N SER A 331 16.38 -0.15 -28.26
CA SER A 331 15.33 0.09 -29.24
C SER A 331 14.12 0.75 -28.57
N VAL A 332 13.38 1.56 -29.35
CA VAL A 332 12.16 2.21 -28.86
C VAL A 332 11.15 1.17 -28.38
N THR A 333 11.05 0.03 -29.06
CA THR A 333 10.16 -1.08 -28.68
C THR A 333 10.53 -1.65 -27.32
N THR A 334 11.81 -1.94 -27.07
CA THR A 334 12.29 -2.42 -25.77
C THR A 334 11.93 -1.42 -24.65
N ILE A 335 12.22 -0.14 -24.87
CA ILE A 335 11.95 0.92 -23.88
C ILE A 335 10.44 1.02 -23.59
N VAL A 336 9.58 0.96 -24.62
CA VAL A 336 8.12 0.99 -24.43
C VAL A 336 7.65 -0.21 -23.62
N ILE A 337 8.12 -1.42 -23.92
CA ILE A 337 7.76 -2.63 -23.16
C ILE A 337 8.21 -2.51 -21.70
N ILE A 338 9.43 -2.04 -21.46
CA ILE A 338 9.95 -1.79 -20.11
C ILE A 338 9.06 -0.78 -19.36
N CYS A 339 8.72 0.36 -19.98
CA CYS A 339 7.83 1.36 -19.37
C CYS A 339 6.46 0.78 -19.01
N LEU A 340 5.89 -0.10 -19.84
CA LEU A 340 4.63 -0.76 -19.54
C LEU A 340 4.75 -1.70 -18.34
N TRP A 341 5.86 -2.44 -18.22
CA TRP A 341 6.11 -3.30 -17.06
C TRP A 341 6.29 -2.51 -15.77
N ARG A 342 6.93 -1.34 -15.80
CA ARG A 342 7.07 -0.44 -14.63
C ARG A 342 5.73 -0.01 -14.03
N ILE A 343 4.66 0.00 -14.83
CA ILE A 343 3.30 0.40 -14.40
C ILE A 343 2.48 -0.83 -13.96
N LEU A 344 2.72 -1.99 -14.57
CA LEU A 344 1.90 -3.21 -14.39
C LEU A 344 2.54 -4.27 -13.49
N GLU A 345 3.69 -3.98 -12.89
CA GLU A 345 4.33 -4.83 -11.87
C GLU A 345 3.47 -5.01 -10.61
N ALA A 346 3.55 -6.17 -9.96
CA ALA A 346 2.81 -6.45 -8.73
C ALA A 346 3.03 -5.42 -7.61
N GLN A 347 4.27 -4.95 -7.39
CA GLN A 347 4.57 -3.94 -6.36
C GLN A 347 3.90 -2.60 -6.70
N ALA A 348 3.90 -2.16 -7.96
CA ALA A 348 3.13 -0.99 -8.41
C ALA A 348 1.63 -1.15 -8.14
N LEU A 349 1.07 -2.33 -8.42
CA LEU A 349 -0.35 -2.61 -8.17
C LEU A 349 -0.69 -2.63 -6.68
N LEU A 350 0.24 -3.09 -5.82
CA LEU A 350 0.11 -2.99 -4.37
C LEU A 350 0.07 -1.51 -3.94
N GLN A 351 0.97 -0.68 -4.45
CA GLN A 351 0.94 0.77 -4.22
C GLN A 351 -0.39 1.40 -4.66
N TYR A 352 -0.91 0.99 -5.82
CA TYR A 352 -2.18 1.50 -6.35
C TYR A 352 -3.38 1.14 -5.48
N VAL A 353 -3.37 0.02 -4.74
CA VAL A 353 -4.45 -0.33 -3.81
C VAL A 353 -4.32 0.36 -2.45
N LEU A 354 -3.13 0.83 -2.06
CA LEU A 354 -2.97 1.63 -0.82
C LEU A 354 -3.66 2.99 -0.92
N ILE A 355 -3.63 3.64 -2.08
CA ILE A 355 -4.31 4.92 -2.33
C ILE A 355 -5.82 4.86 -2.02
N PRO A 356 -6.62 3.95 -2.64
CA PRO A 356 -8.05 3.83 -2.36
C PRO A 356 -8.34 3.40 -0.92
N ILE A 357 -7.42 2.73 -0.22
CA ILE A 357 -7.55 2.49 1.23
C ILE A 357 -7.53 3.82 2.01
N VAL A 358 -6.60 4.72 1.69
CA VAL A 358 -6.41 6.01 2.37
C VAL A 358 -7.57 6.99 2.11
N ILE A 359 -8.13 6.99 0.89
CA ILE A 359 -9.24 7.87 0.48
C ILE A 359 -10.63 7.25 0.65
N ASP A 360 -10.72 6.03 1.19
CA ASP A 360 -11.96 5.28 1.41
C ASP A 360 -12.76 4.91 0.14
N ARG A 361 -12.04 4.60 -0.96
CA ARG A 361 -12.60 4.25 -2.28
C ARG A 361 -12.22 2.84 -2.75
N ILE A 362 -12.04 1.92 -1.80
CA ILE A 362 -11.63 0.53 -2.06
C ILE A 362 -12.63 -0.18 -2.99
N TRP A 363 -13.93 0.04 -2.78
CA TRP A 363 -14.98 -0.63 -3.56
C TRP A 363 -14.97 -0.20 -5.03
N GLU A 364 -14.89 1.12 -5.26
CA GLU A 364 -14.83 1.70 -6.58
C GLU A 364 -13.58 1.19 -7.32
N PHE A 365 -12.42 1.19 -6.67
CA PHE A 365 -11.19 0.66 -7.24
C PHE A 365 -11.34 -0.80 -7.69
N LEU A 366 -11.83 -1.70 -6.83
CA LEU A 366 -11.98 -3.11 -7.18
C LEU A 366 -12.98 -3.35 -8.32
N ASN A 367 -13.99 -2.50 -8.46
CA ASN A 367 -14.98 -2.64 -9.53
C ASN A 367 -14.42 -2.30 -10.90
N TYR A 368 -13.58 -1.28 -11.02
CA TYR A 368 -13.03 -0.86 -12.30
C TYR A 368 -11.76 -1.63 -12.70
N THR A 369 -10.95 -2.01 -11.72
CA THR A 369 -9.53 -2.26 -11.98
C THR A 369 -9.22 -3.74 -12.27
N GLN A 370 -9.84 -4.69 -11.55
CA GLN A 370 -9.37 -6.10 -11.54
C GLN A 370 -9.35 -6.80 -12.93
N TYR A 371 -10.38 -6.63 -13.75
CA TYR A 371 -10.47 -7.35 -15.04
C TYR A 371 -9.67 -6.66 -16.12
N VAL A 372 -9.65 -5.32 -16.09
CA VAL A 372 -8.87 -4.51 -17.02
C VAL A 372 -7.39 -4.77 -16.79
N LEU A 373 -6.92 -4.73 -15.54
CA LEU A 373 -5.52 -5.05 -15.20
C LEU A 373 -5.15 -6.46 -15.64
N LEU A 374 -5.98 -7.47 -15.32
CA LEU A 374 -5.69 -8.84 -15.68
C LEU A 374 -5.49 -9.00 -17.20
N MET A 375 -6.40 -8.44 -18.00
CA MET A 375 -6.29 -8.46 -19.46
C MET A 375 -5.03 -7.75 -19.95
N MET A 376 -4.69 -6.59 -19.38
CA MET A 376 -3.47 -5.85 -19.76
C MET A 376 -2.19 -6.61 -19.41
N ILE A 377 -2.12 -7.24 -18.24
CA ILE A 377 -0.95 -8.03 -17.81
C ILE A 377 -0.73 -9.23 -18.74
N PHE A 378 -1.80 -9.97 -19.07
CA PHE A 378 -1.72 -11.09 -20.01
C PHE A 378 -1.30 -10.64 -21.41
N ALA A 379 -1.89 -9.55 -21.91
CA ALA A 379 -1.54 -9.00 -23.22
C ALA A 379 -0.09 -8.50 -23.26
N LEU A 380 0.37 -7.79 -22.23
CA LEU A 380 1.74 -7.32 -22.12
C LEU A 380 2.73 -8.48 -22.07
N TYR A 381 2.44 -9.53 -21.29
CA TYR A 381 3.28 -10.72 -21.26
C TYR A 381 3.35 -11.41 -22.62
N LEU A 382 2.22 -11.57 -23.31
CA LEU A 382 2.21 -12.17 -24.65
C LEU A 382 3.04 -11.35 -25.66
N VAL A 383 2.88 -10.03 -25.65
CA VAL A 383 3.69 -9.12 -26.50
C VAL A 383 5.17 -9.22 -26.15
N THR A 384 5.51 -9.22 -24.86
CA THR A 384 6.89 -9.35 -24.39
C THR A 384 7.49 -10.69 -24.84
N TRP A 385 6.75 -11.78 -24.66
CA TRP A 385 7.19 -13.10 -25.05
C TRP A 385 7.42 -13.21 -26.57
N LEU A 386 6.49 -12.72 -27.39
CA LEU A 386 6.65 -12.66 -28.84
C LEU A 386 7.85 -11.80 -29.24
N TYR A 387 8.05 -10.65 -28.59
CA TYR A 387 9.17 -9.75 -28.85
C TYR A 387 10.52 -10.35 -28.50
N VAL A 388 10.62 -11.14 -27.43
CA VAL A 388 11.88 -11.77 -27.02
C VAL A 388 12.25 -12.95 -27.92
N GLN A 389 11.26 -13.67 -28.46
CA GLN A 389 11.48 -14.85 -29.30
C GLN A 389 11.82 -14.52 -30.77
N HIS A 390 11.54 -13.29 -31.21
CA HIS A 390 11.80 -12.80 -32.57
C HIS A 390 12.94 -11.78 -32.57
#